data_AF-A0A067G4M2-F1
#
_entry.id   AF-A0A067G4M2-F1
#
_cell.length_a   1.000
_cell.length_b   1.000
_cell.length_c   1.000
_cell.angle_alpha   90.00
_cell.angle_beta   90.00
_cell.angle_gamma   90.00
#
_symmetry.space_group_name_H-M   'P 1'
#
loop_
_entity.id
_entity.type
_entity.pdbx_description
1 polymer ?
#
loop_
_entity_poly.entity_id
_entity_poly.type
_entity_poly.pdbx_seq_one_letter_code
_entity_poly.pdbx_strand_id
1 'polypeptide(L)' 'EKLEEDNGRERLKRHRIDVAGRVWIPDIWGQEEMLKDWIDCSAFDALLVPSGIMSARAALAQEGRRAHSGGLRVENRC' A
#
# COMPACT_ATOMS: atom_id res chain seq x y z
N GLU A 1 -7.20 -39.77 -5.32
CA GLU A 1 -6.02 -38.91 -5.11
C GLU A 1 -6.46 -37.46 -5.04
N LYS A 2 -6.17 -36.78 -3.94
CA LYS A 2 -6.37 -35.35 -3.82
C LYS A 2 -5.11 -34.74 -4.41
N LEU A 3 -5.18 -34.23 -5.64
CA LEU A 3 -4.13 -33.36 -6.16
C LEU A 3 -4.00 -32.24 -5.14
N GLU A 4 -2.94 -32.25 -4.34
CA GLU A 4 -2.60 -31.12 -3.49
C GLU A 4 -2.45 -29.96 -4.45
N GLU A 5 -3.45 -29.08 -4.47
CA GLU A 5 -3.36 -27.80 -5.16
C GLU A 5 -2.09 -27.15 -4.66
N ASP A 6 -1.10 -27.06 -5.55
CA ASP A 6 0.15 -26.37 -5.31
C ASP A 6 -0.20 -24.96 -4.82
N ASN A 7 -0.16 -24.75 -3.51
CA ASN A 7 -0.59 -23.49 -2.96
C ASN A 7 0.38 -22.39 -3.44
N GLY A 8 -0.03 -21.12 -3.39
CA GLY A 8 0.76 -20.02 -3.95
C GLY A 8 2.21 -19.95 -3.45
N ARG A 9 2.50 -20.42 -2.22
CA ARG A 9 3.86 -20.50 -1.66
C ARG A 9 4.70 -21.56 -2.36
N GLU A 10 4.21 -22.79 -2.47
CA GLU A 10 4.94 -23.90 -3.10
C GLU A 10 5.18 -23.64 -4.59
N ARG A 11 4.20 -23.05 -5.28
CA ARG A 11 4.34 -22.51 -6.66
C ARG A 11 5.52 -21.56 -6.77
N LEU A 12 5.56 -20.55 -5.90
CA LEU A 12 6.59 -19.52 -5.93
C LEU A 12 7.96 -20.08 -5.53
N LYS A 13 8.01 -20.99 -4.57
CA LYS A 13 9.25 -21.65 -4.14
C LYS A 13 9.88 -22.43 -5.29
N ARG A 14 9.10 -23.22 -6.03
CA ARG A 14 9.58 -23.96 -7.20
C ARG A 14 10.07 -23.01 -8.30
N HIS A 15 9.24 -22.04 -8.67
CA HIS A 15 9.60 -21.08 -9.71
C HIS A 15 10.92 -20.34 -9.44
N ARG A 16 11.13 -19.87 -8.19
CA ARG A 16 12.38 -19.20 -7.79
C ARG A 16 13.61 -20.07 -7.99
N ILE A 17 13.52 -21.37 -7.71
CA ILE A 17 14.63 -22.32 -7.91
C ILE A 17 14.85 -22.54 -9.41
N ASP A 18 13.77 -22.75 -10.17
CA ASP A 18 13.85 -23.09 -11.60
C ASP A 18 14.50 -21.97 -12.43
N VAL A 19 14.20 -20.72 -12.11
CA VAL A 19 14.65 -19.55 -12.89
C VAL A 19 15.85 -18.82 -12.28
N ALA A 20 16.32 -19.21 -11.09
CA ALA A 20 17.48 -18.61 -10.44
C ALA A 20 18.71 -18.63 -11.37
N GLY A 21 19.28 -17.45 -11.64
CA GLY A 21 20.44 -17.29 -12.52
C GLY A 21 20.16 -17.49 -14.02
N ARG A 22 18.90 -17.77 -14.41
CA ARG A 22 18.49 -17.96 -15.82
C ARG A 22 17.68 -16.79 -16.37
N VAL A 23 17.28 -15.86 -15.51
CA VAL A 23 16.55 -14.64 -15.91
C VAL A 23 17.54 -13.52 -16.14
N TRP A 24 17.44 -12.88 -17.31
CA TRP A 24 18.16 -11.66 -17.61
C TRP A 24 17.24 -10.45 -17.39
N ILE A 25 17.78 -9.41 -16.77
CA ILE A 25 17.10 -8.11 -16.64
C ILE A 25 17.36 -7.36 -17.94
N PRO A 26 16.31 -6.90 -18.66
CA PRO A 26 16.50 -6.10 -19.85
C PRO A 26 17.35 -4.85 -19.63
N ASP A 27 18.20 -4.51 -20.60
CA ASP A 27 19.01 -3.28 -20.56
C ASP A 27 18.13 -2.01 -20.53
N ILE A 28 16.92 -2.10 -21.07
CA ILE A 28 15.95 -1.01 -21.18
C ILE A 28 14.65 -1.45 -20.50
N TRP A 29 14.20 -0.66 -19.54
CA TRP A 29 12.91 -0.82 -18.86
C TRP A 29 11.76 -0.25 -19.69
N GLY A 30 12.01 0.81 -20.47
CA GLY A 30 11.06 1.45 -21.37
C GLY A 30 10.25 2.59 -20.75
N GLN A 31 10.62 3.05 -19.55
CA GLN A 31 10.03 4.19 -18.84
C GLN A 31 11.11 5.17 -18.36
N GLU A 32 12.27 5.18 -19.02
CA GLU A 32 13.44 5.99 -18.65
C GLU A 32 13.14 7.49 -18.66
N GLU A 33 12.21 7.94 -19.51
CA GLU A 33 11.81 9.35 -19.58
C GLU A 33 11.22 9.86 -18.27
N MET A 34 10.45 9.02 -17.56
CA MET A 34 9.82 9.37 -16.28
C MET A 34 10.83 9.53 -15.15
N LEU A 35 12.06 9.00 -15.28
CA LEU A 35 13.08 9.14 -14.24
C LEU A 35 13.44 10.59 -13.99
N LYS A 36 13.37 11.46 -15.01
CA LYS A 36 13.64 12.89 -14.86
C LYS A 36 12.56 13.59 -14.04
N ASP A 37 11.31 13.19 -14.23
CA ASP A 37 10.14 13.78 -13.59
C ASP A 37 9.99 13.34 -12.12
N TRP A 38 10.70 12.29 -11.71
CA TRP A 38 10.63 11.75 -10.34
C TRP A 38 11.77 12.23 -9.43
N ILE A 39 12.73 13.00 -9.95
CA ILE A 39 13.88 13.48 -9.16
C ILE A 39 13.46 14.50 -8.08
N ASP A 40 12.50 15.36 -8.38
CA ASP A 40 12.14 16.46 -7.50
C ASP A 40 10.98 16.12 -6.54
N CYS A 41 10.43 14.90 -6.62
CA CYS A 41 9.24 14.43 -5.89
C CYS A 41 8.00 15.36 -5.99
N SER A 42 8.07 16.42 -6.81
CA SER A 42 7.08 17.49 -6.85
C SER A 42 5.78 16.99 -7.45
N ALA A 43 5.84 16.02 -8.36
CA ALA A 43 4.67 15.35 -8.92
C ALA A 43 3.84 14.61 -7.84
N PHE A 44 4.50 14.01 -6.84
CA PHE A 44 3.81 13.34 -5.73
C PHE A 44 3.32 14.35 -4.70
N ASP A 45 4.13 15.35 -4.39
CA ASP A 45 3.74 16.42 -3.48
C ASP A 45 2.58 17.24 -4.04
N ALA A 46 2.53 17.49 -5.35
CA ALA A 46 1.41 18.17 -6.01
C ALA A 46 0.08 17.40 -5.89
N LEU A 47 0.11 16.10 -5.61
CA LEU A 47 -1.10 15.33 -5.29
C LEU A 47 -1.47 15.45 -3.81
N LEU A 48 -0.50 15.70 -2.93
CA LEU A 48 -0.67 15.88 -1.49
C LEU A 48 -0.97 17.34 -1.08
N VAL A 49 -0.54 18.30 -1.90
CA VAL A 49 -0.70 19.75 -1.73
C VAL A 49 -2.17 20.21 -1.80
N PRO A 50 -3.04 19.64 -2.65
CA PRO A 50 -4.47 19.91 -2.61
C PRO A 50 -5.04 19.57 -1.24
N SER A 51 -5.71 20.54 -0.61
CA SER A 51 -6.28 20.46 0.74
C SER A 51 -7.28 19.30 0.93
N GLY A 52 -7.76 18.69 -0.16
CA GLY A 52 -8.68 17.56 -0.15
C GLY A 52 -8.14 16.35 0.61
N ILE A 53 -6.89 15.93 0.38
CA ILE A 53 -6.30 14.77 1.06
C ILE A 53 -6.12 15.04 2.56
N MET A 54 -5.61 16.23 2.90
CA MET A 54 -5.45 16.64 4.30
C MET A 54 -6.81 16.69 5.03
N SER A 55 -7.84 17.23 4.38
CA SER A 55 -9.20 17.30 4.93
C SER A 55 -9.81 15.91 5.12
N ALA A 56 -9.63 15.01 4.16
CA ALA A 56 -10.08 13.62 4.27
C ALA A 56 -9.40 12.89 5.43
N ARG A 57 -8.09 13.09 5.62
CA ARG A 57 -7.34 12.53 6.76
C ARG A 57 -7.86 13.08 8.10
N ALA A 58 -8.12 14.38 8.18
CA ALA A 58 -8.67 15.00 9.38
C ALA A 58 -10.08 14.46 9.71
N ALA A 59 -10.93 14.32 8.70
CA ALA A 59 -12.27 13.74 8.84
C ALA A 59 -12.21 12.28 9.33
N LEU A 60 -11.34 11.45 8.75
CA LEU A 60 -11.16 10.06 9.18
C LEU A 60 -10.65 9.96 10.63
N ALA A 61 -9.70 10.82 11.01
CA ALA A 61 -9.21 10.88 12.40
C ALA A 61 -10.31 11.35 13.38
N GLN A 62 -11.15 12.29 12.97
CA GLN A 62 -12.28 12.75 13.77
C GLN A 62 -13.36 11.67 13.92
N GLU A 63 -13.66 10.93 12.85
CA GLU A 63 -14.63 9.83 12.89
C GLU A 63 -14.12 8.68 13.78
N GLY A 64 -12.85 8.30 13.66
CA GLY A 64 -12.25 7.32 14.57
C GLY A 64 -12.40 7.72 16.04
N ARG A 65 -12.13 9.00 16.38
CA ARG A 65 -12.36 9.50 17.75
C ARG A 65 -13.83 9.43 18.18
N ARG A 66 -14.78 9.74 17.28
CA ARG A 66 -16.21 9.66 17.57
C ARG A 66 -16.66 8.23 17.82
N ALA A 67 -16.25 7.28 16.98
CA ALA A 67 -16.52 5.86 17.15
C ALA A 67 -16.00 5.32 18.49
N HIS A 68 -14.86 5.82 18.97
CA HIS A 68 -14.31 5.45 20.29
C HIS A 68 -14.90 6.25 21.47
N SER A 69 -15.62 7.36 21.24
CA SER A 69 -16.21 8.21 22.28
C SER A 69 -17.59 7.75 22.77
N GLY A 70 -18.19 6.74 22.13
CA GLY A 70 -19.52 6.21 22.47
C GLY A 70 -19.56 5.20 23.63
N GLY A 71 -18.52 5.12 24.48
CA GLY A 71 -18.36 3.97 25.38
C GLY A 71 -18.17 4.23 26.88
N LEU A 72 -18.12 5.47 27.37
CA LEU A 72 -18.01 5.74 28.82
C LEU A 72 -18.81 6.98 29.22
N ARG A 73 -20.14 6.84 29.25
CA ARG A 73 -20.99 7.79 29.97
C ARG A 73 -20.98 7.39 31.45
N VAL A 74 -20.12 8.03 32.24
CA VAL A 74 -20.17 7.93 33.71
C VAL A 74 -21.42 8.68 34.16
N GLU A 75 -22.50 7.95 34.44
CA GLU A 75 -23.65 8.51 35.16
C GLU A 75 -23.36 8.44 36.66
N ASN A 76 -23.22 9.60 37.29
CA ASN A 76 -23.27 9.73 38.74
C ASN A 76 -24.74 9.59 39.15
N ARG A 77 -25.12 8.43 39.70
CA ARG A 77 -26.41 8.28 40.37
C ARG A 77 -26.20 8.58 41.86
N CYS A 78 -26.83 9.65 42.32
CA CYS A 78 -26.98 9.96 43.75
C CYS A 78 -27.92 8.97 44.44
#